data_AF-A0A5E4Q8I4-F1
#
_entry.id   AF-A0A5E4Q8I4-F1
#
_cell.length_a   1.000
_cell.length_b   1.000
_cell.length_c   1.000
_cell.angle_alpha   90.00
_cell.angle_beta   90.00
_cell.angle_gamma   90.00
#
_symmetry.space_group_name_H-M   'P 1'
#
loop_
_entity.id
_entity.type
_entity.pdbx_description
1 polymer ?
#
loop_
_entity_poly.entity_id
_entity_poly.type
_entity_poly.pdbx_seq_one_letter_code
_entity_poly.pdbx_strand_id
1 'polypeptide(L)'
;MIEQREGETEIGVKVQYDGMRRVATRRQRYFYSPVEGTPYSLAAVLPDGYGMYELQAEQEIKHSPINVFKRRELESSSRLSFSSPEEQLLHFLSRAGRPGWKWMSVRPRALTLHNAHKKQDRDSYFCDKTLVQSLVRDAIVIKELDAHTGHASHSHPIATLMALLTRQGRFHKFVVSMSFVATRSGLLKWTENINSSRTTESTFQ
;
A
#
# COMPACT_ATOMS: atom_id res chain seq x y z
N MET A 1 -20.22 12.30 -20.55
CA MET A 1 -21.70 12.26 -20.58
C MET A 1 -22.20 13.64 -20.95
N ILE A 2 -22.26 13.92 -22.25
CA ILE A 2 -22.51 15.28 -22.75
C ILE A 2 -23.97 15.68 -22.54
N GLU A 3 -24.89 14.72 -22.58
CA GLU A 3 -26.32 14.92 -22.38
C GLU A 3 -26.71 15.24 -20.92
N GLN A 4 -25.74 15.34 -19.99
CA GLN A 4 -25.98 15.62 -18.58
C GLN A 4 -27.00 14.68 -17.91
N ARG A 5 -27.07 13.44 -18.37
CA ARG A 5 -27.92 12.41 -17.77
C ARG A 5 -27.16 11.67 -16.69
N GLU A 6 -27.88 11.25 -15.65
CA GLU A 6 -27.40 10.28 -14.69
C GLU A 6 -27.63 8.86 -15.22
N GLY A 7 -26.71 7.94 -14.91
CA GLY A 7 -26.90 6.55 -15.24
C GLY A 7 -25.68 5.68 -14.98
N GLU A 8 -25.83 4.42 -15.37
CA GLU A 8 -24.82 3.40 -15.27
C GLU A 8 -24.75 2.60 -16.57
N THR A 9 -23.53 2.27 -17.01
CA THR A 9 -23.33 1.38 -18.16
C THR A 9 -22.07 0.54 -17.99
N GLU A 10 -22.04 -0.60 -18.67
CA GLU A 10 -20.89 -1.51 -18.64
C GLU A 10 -20.26 -1.62 -20.03
N ILE A 11 -18.95 -1.46 -20.10
CA ILE A 11 -18.21 -1.42 -21.35
C ILE A 11 -16.99 -2.34 -21.27
N GLY A 12 -16.82 -3.18 -22.29
CA GLY A 12 -15.59 -3.92 -22.53
C GLY A 12 -14.53 -3.01 -23.12
N VAL A 13 -13.44 -2.77 -22.39
CA VAL A 13 -12.35 -1.87 -22.80
C VAL A 13 -11.02 -2.59 -22.90
N LYS A 14 -10.10 -2.03 -23.68
CA LYS A 14 -8.69 -2.43 -23.73
C LYS A 14 -7.87 -1.40 -22.95
N VAL A 15 -7.31 -1.82 -21.82
CA VAL A 15 -6.47 -0.98 -20.96
C VAL A 15 -5.02 -1.16 -21.37
N GLN A 16 -4.36 -0.06 -21.71
CA GLN A 16 -2.93 -0.03 -22.03
C GLN A 16 -2.08 0.14 -20.76
N TYR A 17 -0.91 -0.50 -20.76
CA TYR A 17 0.09 -0.39 -19.71
C TYR A 17 1.47 -0.18 -20.33
N ASP A 18 2.38 0.43 -19.56
CA ASP A 18 3.81 0.47 -19.90
C ASP A 18 4.06 1.09 -21.29
N GLY A 19 3.43 2.24 -21.55
CA GLY A 19 3.56 2.95 -22.82
C GLY A 19 3.16 2.10 -24.04
N MET A 20 1.97 1.49 -24.01
CA MET A 20 1.42 0.61 -25.08
C MET A 20 2.15 -0.73 -25.30
N ARG A 21 3.10 -1.12 -24.45
CA ARG A 21 3.79 -2.43 -24.58
C ARG A 21 2.92 -3.61 -24.16
N ARG A 22 1.91 -3.37 -23.32
CA ARG A 22 0.99 -4.37 -22.79
C ARG A 22 -0.43 -3.85 -22.86
N VAL A 23 -1.36 -4.72 -23.26
CA VAL A 23 -2.80 -4.41 -23.33
C VAL A 23 -3.57 -5.51 -22.63
N ALA A 24 -4.48 -5.16 -21.72
CA ALA A 24 -5.40 -6.10 -21.10
C ALA A 24 -6.84 -5.74 -21.46
N THR A 25 -7.64 -6.74 -21.84
CA THR A 25 -9.08 -6.56 -22.01
C THR A 25 -9.75 -6.70 -20.65
N ARG A 26 -10.59 -5.73 -20.27
CA ARG A 26 -11.35 -5.74 -19.02
C ARG A 26 -12.76 -5.21 -19.25
N ARG A 27 -13.71 -5.71 -18.47
CA ARG A 27 -15.04 -5.11 -18.36
C ARG A 27 -15.00 -4.04 -17.27
N GLN A 28 -15.60 -2.88 -17.54
CA GLN A 28 -15.62 -1.74 -16.62
C GLN A 28 -17.06 -1.24 -16.49
N ARG A 29 -17.48 -0.96 -15.25
CA ARG A 29 -18.75 -0.31 -14.93
C ARG A 29 -18.52 1.19 -14.75
N TYR A 30 -19.27 1.98 -15.50
CA TYR A 30 -19.24 3.43 -15.52
C TYR A 30 -20.47 3.95 -14.80
N PHE A 31 -20.26 4.74 -13.75
CA PHE A 31 -21.28 5.48 -13.02
C PHE A 31 -21.09 6.95 -13.34
N TYR A 32 -22.15 7.65 -13.73
CA TYR A 32 -22.00 9.04 -14.17
C TYR A 32 -23.22 9.88 -13.81
N SER A 33 -22.96 11.15 -13.49
CA SER A 33 -24.00 12.11 -13.12
C SER A 33 -23.60 13.55 -13.49
N PRO A 34 -24.56 14.45 -13.74
CA PRO A 34 -24.28 15.86 -13.95
C PRO A 34 -23.81 16.54 -12.66
N VAL A 35 -22.99 17.58 -12.81
CA VAL A 35 -22.61 18.45 -11.70
C VAL A 35 -23.52 19.68 -11.70
N GLU A 36 -24.33 19.82 -10.66
CA GLU A 36 -25.33 20.87 -10.54
C GLU A 36 -24.76 22.28 -10.79
N GLY A 37 -25.48 23.08 -11.57
CA GLY A 37 -25.10 24.46 -11.88
C GLY A 37 -23.89 24.60 -12.82
N THR A 38 -23.40 23.52 -13.43
CA THR A 38 -22.27 23.55 -14.36
C THR A 38 -22.54 22.76 -15.64
N PRO A 39 -21.84 23.03 -16.76
CA PRO A 39 -21.93 22.21 -17.98
C PRO A 39 -21.18 20.87 -17.86
N TYR A 40 -20.61 20.54 -16.71
CA TYR A 40 -19.79 19.35 -16.52
C TYR A 40 -20.59 18.15 -16.01
N SER A 41 -20.06 16.95 -16.26
CA SER A 41 -20.55 15.70 -15.67
C SER A 41 -19.39 14.92 -15.10
N LEU A 42 -19.60 14.27 -13.96
CA LEU A 42 -18.62 13.42 -13.31
C LEU A 42 -18.89 11.97 -13.69
N ALA A 43 -17.84 11.18 -13.87
CA ALA A 43 -17.94 9.74 -14.03
C ALA A 43 -16.91 9.04 -13.15
N ALA A 44 -17.35 7.97 -12.48
CA ALA A 44 -16.51 7.03 -11.75
C ALA A 44 -16.51 5.69 -12.50
N VAL A 45 -15.34 5.07 -12.62
CA VAL A 45 -15.17 3.82 -13.36
C VAL A 45 -14.58 2.77 -12.44
N LEU A 46 -15.30 1.69 -12.23
CA LEU A 46 -14.86 0.55 -11.44
C LEU A 46 -14.71 -0.67 -12.35
N PRO A 47 -13.65 -1.48 -12.18
CA PRO A 47 -13.54 -2.76 -12.87
C PRO A 47 -14.73 -3.66 -12.54
N ASP A 48 -15.23 -4.41 -13.51
CA ASP A 48 -16.29 -5.37 -13.24
C ASP A 48 -15.73 -6.56 -12.43
N GLY A 49 -16.52 -7.03 -11.46
CA GLY A 49 -16.16 -8.13 -10.56
C GLY A 49 -15.20 -7.81 -9.39
N TYR A 50 -14.63 -6.60 -9.29
CA TYR A 50 -13.84 -6.18 -8.11
C TYR A 50 -13.84 -4.66 -7.91
N GLY A 51 -13.46 -4.17 -6.72
CA GLY A 51 -13.39 -2.73 -6.44
C GLY A 51 -14.71 -2.10 -5.95
N MET A 52 -15.80 -2.85 -5.91
CA MET A 52 -17.07 -2.44 -5.27
C MET A 52 -16.99 -2.42 -3.74
N TYR A 53 -16.06 -3.18 -3.18
CA TYR A 53 -15.84 -3.29 -1.74
C TYR A 53 -14.42 -2.85 -1.41
N GLU A 54 -14.30 -2.02 -0.38
CA GLU A 54 -13.03 -1.70 0.22
C GLU A 54 -12.92 -2.39 1.57
N LEU A 55 -11.77 -3.00 1.83
CA LEU A 55 -11.47 -3.54 3.15
C LEU A 55 -11.13 -2.40 4.10
N GLN A 56 -12.05 -2.09 5.01
CA GLN A 56 -11.82 -1.17 6.13
C GLN A 56 -11.25 -1.96 7.31
N ALA A 57 -9.94 -2.14 7.30
CA ALA A 57 -9.24 -2.81 8.39
C ALA A 57 -8.15 -1.88 8.89
N GLU A 58 -8.49 -1.12 9.92
CA GLU A 58 -7.59 -0.20 10.59
C GLU A 58 -6.88 -0.91 11.74
N GLN A 59 -5.56 -0.93 11.73
CA GLN A 59 -4.79 -1.34 12.90
C GLN A 59 -4.50 -0.12 13.78
N GLU A 60 -4.91 -0.14 15.04
CA GLU A 60 -4.51 0.89 15.99
C GLU A 60 -3.01 0.83 16.29
N ILE A 61 -2.34 1.98 16.14
CA ILE A 61 -0.90 2.13 16.39
C ILE A 61 -0.59 2.03 17.89
N LYS A 62 -1.53 2.41 18.77
CA LYS A 62 -1.38 2.32 20.23
C LYS A 62 -1.36 0.88 20.75
N HIS A 63 -2.03 -0.03 20.05
CA HIS A 63 -2.22 -1.42 20.45
C HIS A 63 -1.49 -2.42 19.57
N SER A 64 -0.61 -1.98 18.66
CA SER A 64 0.16 -2.93 17.85
C SER A 64 1.19 -3.65 18.74
N PRO A 65 1.10 -4.98 18.93
CA PRO A 65 2.04 -5.75 19.76
C PRO A 65 3.44 -5.87 19.14
N ILE A 66 3.60 -5.37 17.91
CA ILE A 66 4.86 -5.38 17.18
C ILE A 66 5.56 -4.05 17.44
N ASN A 67 6.78 -4.13 17.99
CA ASN A 67 7.73 -3.04 17.96
C ASN A 67 8.10 -2.76 16.48
N VAL A 68 7.29 -1.95 15.79
CA VAL A 68 7.66 -1.37 14.49
C VAL A 68 8.85 -0.40 14.67
N PHE A 69 9.14 -0.04 15.92
CA PHE A 69 10.14 0.91 16.35
C PHE A 69 11.43 0.20 16.78
N LYS A 70 12.29 -0.12 15.80
CA LYS A 70 13.71 -0.29 16.13
C LYS A 70 14.26 1.10 16.44
N ARG A 71 14.35 1.39 17.74
CA ARG A 71 14.78 2.68 18.32
C ARG A 71 16.03 3.25 17.64
N ARG A 72 15.88 4.40 16.98
CA ARG A 72 16.86 5.49 17.10
C ARG A 72 16.09 6.65 17.73
N GLU A 73 16.48 7.03 18.94
CA GLU A 73 15.94 8.18 19.63
C GLU A 73 16.33 9.43 18.84
N LEU A 74 15.42 9.94 18.00
CA LEU A 74 15.51 11.31 17.51
C LEU A 74 14.76 12.20 18.50
N GLU A 75 15.54 12.99 19.22
CA GLU A 75 15.03 14.02 20.11
C GLU A 75 14.16 15.03 19.36
N SER A 76 13.09 15.42 20.05
CA SER A 76 12.12 16.40 19.59
C SER A 76 12.74 17.79 19.65
N SER A 77 13.04 18.38 18.49
CA SER A 77 13.11 19.84 18.37
C SER A 77 12.77 20.29 16.97
N SER A 78 12.03 21.40 16.93
CA SER A 78 11.40 22.08 15.81
C SER A 78 12.42 22.57 14.77
N ARG A 79 13.02 21.65 14.02
CA ARG A 79 13.74 21.85 12.74
C ARG A 79 14.22 20.52 12.13
N LEU A 80 13.37 19.50 12.13
CA LEU A 80 13.76 18.19 11.59
C LEU A 80 13.69 18.21 10.06
N SER A 81 14.85 18.37 9.41
CA SER A 81 15.05 17.92 8.03
C SER A 81 15.35 16.43 8.08
N PHE A 82 14.50 15.63 7.45
CA PHE A 82 14.74 14.19 7.31
C PHE A 82 15.63 13.93 6.11
N SER A 83 16.56 12.99 6.22
CA SER A 83 17.42 12.62 5.09
C SER A 83 16.67 11.78 4.06
N SER A 84 15.58 11.14 4.46
CA SER A 84 14.72 10.31 3.62
C SER A 84 13.24 10.39 4.03
N PRO A 85 12.31 10.12 3.10
CA PRO A 85 10.88 9.96 3.42
C PRO A 85 10.61 8.87 4.46
N GLU A 86 11.42 7.82 4.47
CA GLU A 86 11.32 6.70 5.41
C GLU A 86 11.62 7.14 6.84
N GLU A 87 12.67 7.95 7.06
CA GLU A 87 12.98 8.51 8.37
C GLU A 87 11.86 9.44 8.88
N GLN A 88 11.30 10.25 7.98
CA GLN A 88 10.15 11.10 8.29
C GLN A 88 8.94 10.27 8.74
N LEU A 89 8.65 9.18 8.03
CA LEU A 89 7.56 8.26 8.36
C LEU A 89 7.79 7.57 9.71
N LEU A 90 9.00 7.08 9.97
CA LEU A 90 9.34 6.45 11.25
C LEU A 90 9.20 7.43 12.42
N HIS A 91 9.70 8.67 12.24
CA HIS A 91 9.52 9.73 13.24
C HIS A 91 8.03 10.03 13.47
N PHE A 92 7.24 10.15 12.40
CA PHE A 92 5.79 10.35 12.51
C PHE A 92 5.09 9.23 13.28
N LEU A 93 5.35 7.97 12.92
CA LEU A 93 4.75 6.80 13.56
C LEU A 93 5.12 6.74 15.06
N SER A 94 6.36 7.11 15.40
CA SER A 94 6.83 7.13 16.80
C SER A 94 6.07 8.14 17.66
N ARG A 95 5.61 9.25 17.06
CA ARG A 95 4.76 10.24 17.72
C ARG A 95 3.30 9.80 17.74
N ALA A 96 2.82 9.18 16.66
CA ALA A 96 1.45 8.68 16.54
C ALA A 96 1.11 7.55 17.53
N GLY A 97 2.11 6.77 17.95
CA GLY A 97 1.95 5.76 18.99
C GLY A 97 1.86 6.28 20.43
N ARG A 98 2.15 7.56 20.68
CA ARG A 98 2.15 8.13 22.05
C ARG A 98 0.72 8.29 22.60
N PRO A 99 0.53 8.13 23.93
CA PRO A 99 -0.75 8.45 24.55
C PRO A 99 -1.11 9.92 24.30
N GLY A 100 -2.41 10.20 24.12
CA GLY A 100 -2.89 11.54 23.81
C GLY A 100 -2.69 12.01 22.36
N TRP A 101 -2.16 11.18 21.45
CA TRP A 101 -2.10 11.51 20.02
C TRP A 101 -3.50 11.80 19.44
N LYS A 102 -3.60 12.90 18.69
CA LYS A 102 -4.81 13.33 17.99
C LYS A 102 -4.59 13.27 16.49
N TRP A 103 -5.43 12.49 15.81
CA TRP A 103 -5.45 12.43 14.35
C TRP A 103 -6.11 13.70 13.80
N MET A 104 -5.33 14.63 13.28
CA MET A 104 -5.85 15.84 12.64
C MET A 104 -6.11 15.54 11.14
N SER A 105 -7.24 14.90 10.84
CA SER A 105 -7.58 14.50 9.45
C SER A 105 -8.12 15.63 8.58
N VAL A 106 -8.54 16.75 9.18
CA VAL A 106 -9.16 17.85 8.45
C VAL A 106 -8.08 18.77 7.90
N ARG A 107 -7.73 18.62 6.62
CA ARG A 107 -7.10 19.74 5.90
C ARG A 107 -8.03 20.95 6.02
N PRO A 108 -7.52 22.16 6.30
CA PRO A 108 -8.31 23.37 6.10
C PRO A 108 -8.84 23.31 4.66
N ARG A 109 -10.16 23.39 4.49
CA ARG A 109 -10.77 23.58 3.15
C ARG A 109 -9.99 24.71 2.48
N ALA A 110 -9.60 24.49 1.21
CA ALA A 110 -8.84 25.47 0.44
C ALA A 110 -9.44 26.86 0.68
N LEU A 111 -8.66 27.69 1.38
CA LEU A 111 -8.86 29.09 1.71
C LEU A 111 -10.26 29.63 1.40
N THR A 112 -11.18 29.59 2.38
CA THR A 112 -12.14 30.68 2.46
C THR A 112 -11.31 31.95 2.67
N LEU A 113 -11.29 32.79 1.62
CA LEU A 113 -10.42 33.94 1.38
C LEU A 113 -10.44 35.02 2.49
N HIS A 114 -11.14 34.80 3.60
CA HIS A 114 -11.40 35.77 4.65
C HIS A 114 -10.75 35.47 6.02
N ASN A 115 -10.06 34.34 6.20
CA ASN A 115 -9.46 33.99 7.50
C ASN A 115 -8.01 33.48 7.44
N ALA A 116 -7.20 34.03 6.52
CA ALA A 116 -5.77 33.72 6.41
C ALA A 116 -4.91 34.21 7.59
N HIS A 117 -5.48 34.96 8.55
CA HIS A 117 -4.76 35.56 9.68
C HIS A 117 -4.87 34.80 11.01
N LYS A 118 -5.62 33.70 11.09
CA LYS A 118 -5.55 32.85 12.29
C LYS A 118 -4.24 32.09 12.22
N LYS A 119 -3.27 32.53 13.03
CA LYS A 119 -1.96 31.90 13.30
C LYS A 119 -2.10 30.38 13.12
N GLN A 120 -1.72 29.87 11.96
CA GLN A 120 -1.70 28.45 11.73
C GLN A 120 -0.65 27.92 12.69
N ASP A 121 -1.09 27.12 13.67
CA ASP A 121 -0.18 26.55 14.64
C ASP A 121 0.85 25.75 13.84
N ARG A 122 2.14 26.13 13.95
CA ARG A 122 3.22 25.56 13.13
C ARG A 122 3.38 24.04 13.36
N ASP A 123 2.72 23.53 14.39
CA ASP A 123 2.65 22.13 14.78
C ASP A 123 1.36 21.40 14.30
N SER A 124 0.56 22.00 13.41
CA SER A 124 -0.60 21.33 12.80
C SER A 124 -0.20 20.28 11.75
N TYR A 125 0.01 19.04 12.20
CA TYR A 125 0.26 17.89 11.33
C TYR A 125 -1.06 17.34 10.77
N PHE A 126 -1.38 17.60 9.51
CA PHE A 126 -2.56 17.01 8.87
C PHE A 126 -2.27 15.59 8.41
N CYS A 127 -3.02 14.63 8.92
CA CYS A 127 -2.83 13.22 8.56
C CYS A 127 -4.16 12.48 8.51
N ASP A 128 -4.38 11.75 7.42
CA ASP A 128 -5.46 10.80 7.31
C ASP A 128 -5.16 9.57 8.18
N LYS A 129 -5.99 9.34 9.20
CA LYS A 129 -5.88 8.20 10.11
C LYS A 129 -5.98 6.88 9.36
N THR A 130 -6.97 6.77 8.47
CA THR A 130 -7.35 5.53 7.79
C THR A 130 -6.22 5.07 6.88
N LEU A 131 -5.59 6.02 6.19
CA LEU A 131 -4.46 5.77 5.29
C LEU A 131 -3.26 5.19 6.04
N VAL A 132 -2.87 5.81 7.17
CA VAL A 132 -1.73 5.33 7.96
C VAL A 132 -2.03 3.97 8.60
N GLN A 133 -3.24 3.77 9.10
CA GLN A 133 -3.61 2.49 9.71
C GLN A 133 -3.68 1.35 8.68
N SER A 134 -4.11 1.63 7.44
CA SER A 134 -4.03 0.66 6.34
C SER A 134 -2.59 0.29 6.01
N LEU A 135 -1.67 1.26 6.05
CA LEU A 135 -0.23 1.01 5.82
C LEU A 135 0.36 0.10 6.89
N VAL A 136 0.11 0.41 8.17
CA VAL A 136 0.59 -0.39 9.31
C VAL A 136 0.03 -1.81 9.25
N ARG A 137 -1.24 -1.96 8.90
CA ARG A 137 -1.86 -3.28 8.73
C ARG A 137 -1.16 -4.10 7.65
N ASP A 138 -0.95 -3.53 6.46
CA ASP A 138 -0.30 -4.24 5.36
C ASP A 138 1.13 -4.66 5.74
N ALA A 139 1.86 -3.82 6.50
CA ALA A 139 3.18 -4.17 7.01
C ALA A 139 3.16 -5.37 7.99
N ILE A 140 2.13 -5.46 8.85
CA ILE A 140 1.95 -6.59 9.76
C ILE A 140 1.67 -7.88 8.99
N VAL A 141 0.78 -7.82 7.99
CA VAL A 141 0.45 -8.98 7.15
C VAL A 141 1.69 -9.47 6.38
N ILE A 142 2.48 -8.57 5.79
CA ILE A 142 3.74 -8.93 5.14
C ILE A 142 4.70 -9.58 6.14
N LYS A 143 4.84 -9.03 7.35
CA LYS A 143 5.73 -9.57 8.38
C LYS A 143 5.30 -10.97 8.83
N GLU A 144 4.01 -11.18 9.04
CA GLU A 144 3.46 -12.49 9.37
C GLU A 144 3.70 -13.48 8.23
N LEU A 145 3.52 -13.05 6.98
CA LEU A 145 3.80 -13.86 5.81
C LEU A 145 5.28 -14.30 5.75
N ASP A 146 6.21 -13.39 5.99
CA ASP A 146 7.65 -13.68 6.00
C ASP A 146 8.01 -14.67 7.13
N ALA A 147 7.46 -14.49 8.33
CA ALA A 147 7.72 -15.38 9.47
C ALA A 147 7.31 -16.83 9.20
N HIS A 148 6.21 -17.04 8.47
CA HIS A 148 5.72 -18.37 8.10
C HIS A 148 6.38 -18.93 6.84
N THR A 149 7.13 -18.13 6.08
CA THR A 149 7.90 -18.60 4.92
C THR A 149 9.26 -19.15 5.36
N GLY A 150 9.86 -18.60 6.42
CA GLY A 150 11.14 -19.08 7.00
C GLY A 150 11.01 -20.35 7.85
N HIS A 151 9.83 -20.63 8.39
CA HIS A 151 9.53 -21.90 9.05
C HIS A 151 8.66 -22.73 8.11
N ALA A 152 9.23 -23.76 7.49
CA ALA A 152 8.54 -24.72 6.63
C ALA A 152 7.47 -25.52 7.40
N SER A 153 6.42 -24.86 7.88
CA SER A 153 5.24 -25.49 8.42
C SER A 153 4.22 -25.56 7.28
N HIS A 154 3.82 -26.78 6.93
CA HIS A 154 2.87 -27.13 5.87
C HIS A 154 1.44 -26.60 6.08
N SER A 155 1.23 -25.61 6.96
CA SER A 155 -0.08 -25.12 7.39
C SER A 155 -0.51 -23.83 6.66
N HIS A 156 0.41 -23.11 5.99
CA HIS A 156 0.06 -21.86 5.30
C HIS A 156 -0.13 -22.05 3.79
N PRO A 157 -1.19 -21.48 3.19
CA PRO A 157 -1.51 -21.67 1.78
C PRO A 157 -0.39 -21.22 0.85
N ILE A 158 0.41 -20.22 1.24
CA ILE A 158 1.57 -19.75 0.45
C ILE A 158 2.76 -20.68 0.61
N ALA A 159 3.05 -21.20 1.81
CA ALA A 159 4.08 -22.23 2.00
C ALA A 159 3.73 -23.51 1.24
N THR A 160 2.44 -23.88 1.23
CA THR A 160 1.89 -24.97 0.43
C THR A 160 1.98 -24.67 -1.06
N LEU A 161 1.68 -23.45 -1.50
CA LEU A 161 1.86 -23.04 -2.90
C LEU A 161 3.33 -23.13 -3.32
N MET A 162 4.26 -22.59 -2.51
CA MET A 162 5.70 -22.65 -2.77
C MET A 162 6.21 -24.10 -2.78
N ALA A 163 5.75 -24.93 -1.85
CA ALA A 163 6.05 -26.35 -1.81
C ALA A 163 5.46 -27.08 -3.03
N LEU A 164 4.23 -26.78 -3.45
CA LEU A 164 3.59 -27.36 -4.63
C LEU A 164 4.28 -26.94 -5.93
N LEU A 165 4.64 -25.67 -6.06
CA LEU A 165 5.43 -25.15 -7.18
C LEU A 165 6.78 -25.87 -7.27
N THR A 166 7.42 -26.12 -6.13
CA THR A 166 8.70 -26.85 -6.06
C THR A 166 8.52 -28.36 -6.33
N ARG A 167 7.43 -28.97 -5.83
CA ARG A 167 7.18 -30.42 -5.86
C ARG A 167 6.55 -30.93 -7.15
N GLN A 168 5.82 -30.09 -7.90
CA GLN A 168 5.15 -30.50 -9.14
C GLN A 168 6.09 -30.81 -10.32
N GLY A 169 7.41 -30.74 -10.16
CA GLY A 169 8.37 -31.20 -11.18
C GLY A 169 8.34 -30.43 -12.51
N ARG A 170 7.42 -29.47 -12.71
CA ARG A 170 7.37 -28.60 -13.91
C ARG A 170 8.33 -27.41 -13.82
N PHE A 171 8.83 -27.09 -12.64
CA PHE A 171 9.73 -25.96 -12.39
C PHE A 171 11.15 -26.36 -11.98
N HIS A 172 11.54 -27.64 -12.07
CA HIS A 172 12.94 -28.07 -11.84
C HIS A 172 13.95 -27.38 -12.78
N LYS A 173 13.46 -26.75 -13.86
CA LYS A 173 14.28 -25.96 -14.82
C LYS A 173 14.32 -24.47 -14.51
N PHE A 174 13.48 -23.95 -13.62
CA PHE A 174 13.35 -22.52 -13.37
C PHE A 174 13.75 -22.20 -11.94
N VAL A 175 14.89 -21.53 -11.80
CA VAL A 175 15.32 -20.94 -10.53
C VAL A 175 14.49 -19.68 -10.30
N VAL A 176 13.73 -19.63 -9.20
CA VAL A 176 13.12 -18.38 -8.73
C VAL A 176 14.22 -17.56 -8.10
N SER A 177 14.67 -16.49 -8.76
CA SER A 177 15.72 -15.59 -8.24
C SER A 177 15.17 -14.48 -7.34
N MET A 178 13.90 -14.11 -7.52
CA MET A 178 13.25 -13.05 -6.76
C MET A 178 11.76 -13.33 -6.59
N SER A 179 11.25 -13.08 -5.40
CA SER A 179 9.81 -13.02 -5.09
C SER A 179 9.47 -11.65 -4.53
N PHE A 180 8.23 -11.17 -4.76
CA PHE A 180 7.79 -9.90 -4.19
C PHE A 180 6.31 -9.92 -3.82
N VAL A 181 5.97 -9.04 -2.88
CA VAL A 181 4.60 -8.75 -2.44
C VAL A 181 4.39 -7.24 -2.56
N ALA A 182 3.42 -6.86 -3.38
CA ALA A 182 2.97 -5.47 -3.53
C ALA A 182 1.56 -5.35 -2.95
N THR A 183 1.34 -4.43 -2.00
CA THR A 183 0.06 -4.26 -1.30
C THR A 183 -0.71 -3.03 -1.77
N ARG A 184 -1.99 -2.96 -1.40
CA ARG A 184 -2.89 -1.83 -1.69
C ARG A 184 -2.40 -0.50 -1.12
N SER A 185 -1.71 -0.52 0.03
CA SER A 185 -1.14 0.68 0.65
C SER A 185 0.13 1.19 -0.03
N GLY A 186 0.62 0.48 -1.05
CA GLY A 186 1.85 0.81 -1.76
C GLY A 186 3.12 0.23 -1.14
N LEU A 187 3.03 -0.63 -0.11
CA LEU A 187 4.19 -1.36 0.39
C LEU A 187 4.62 -2.41 -0.62
N LEU A 188 5.90 -2.41 -0.93
CA LEU A 188 6.56 -3.40 -1.76
C LEU A 188 7.65 -4.07 -0.93
N LYS A 189 7.56 -5.38 -0.77
CA LYS A 189 8.63 -6.21 -0.23
C LYS A 189 9.11 -7.14 -1.33
N TRP A 190 10.41 -7.12 -1.62
CA TRP A 190 11.04 -8.16 -2.43
C TRP A 190 11.99 -9.00 -1.58
N THR A 191 12.19 -10.25 -2.00
CA THR A 191 13.11 -11.22 -1.43
C THR A 191 13.92 -11.81 -2.56
N GLU A 192 15.24 -11.72 -2.44
CA GLU A 192 16.18 -12.38 -3.35
C GLU A 192 16.41 -13.81 -2.88
N ASN A 193 16.28 -14.74 -3.81
CA ASN A 193 16.46 -16.16 -3.57
C ASN A 193 17.81 -16.56 -4.21
N ILE A 194 18.88 -16.43 -3.43
CA ILE A 194 20.23 -16.79 -3.87
C ILE A 194 20.38 -18.30 -3.76
N ASN A 195 20.60 -18.99 -4.88
CA ASN A 195 20.98 -20.40 -4.88
C ASN A 195 22.39 -20.55 -4.29
N SER A 196 22.50 -21.07 -3.07
CA SER A 196 23.79 -21.44 -2.46
C SER A 196 24.39 -22.74 -3.04
N SER A 197 23.78 -23.37 -4.05
CA SER A 197 24.19 -24.67 -4.60
C SER A 197 25.21 -24.62 -5.74
N ARG A 198 26.02 -23.55 -5.87
CA ARG A 198 27.10 -23.48 -6.89
C ARG A 198 28.52 -23.26 -6.35
N THR A 199 28.74 -23.30 -5.03
CA THR A 199 30.06 -22.96 -4.47
C THR A 199 30.84 -24.15 -3.89
N THR A 200 30.44 -25.39 -4.16
CA THR A 200 31.15 -26.58 -3.65
C THR A 200 31.47 -27.59 -4.74
N GLU A 201 31.99 -27.16 -5.89
CA GLU A 201 32.68 -28.04 -6.84
C GLU A 201 33.72 -27.22 -7.62
N SER A 202 34.85 -26.92 -6.98
CA SER A 202 36.13 -26.64 -7.66
C SER A 202 37.27 -26.57 -6.65
N THR A 203 37.58 -27.70 -6.02
CA THR A 203 38.95 -27.94 -5.53
C THR A 203 39.25 -29.42 -5.70
N PHE A 204 39.74 -29.77 -6.89
CA PHE A 204 40.59 -30.93 -7.09
C PHE A 204 41.97 -30.39 -7.45
N GLN A 205 42.88 -30.45 -6.48
CA GLN A 205 44.30 -30.70 -6.69
C GLN A 205 44.87 -31.31 -5.41
#